data_AF-A0A3C1PMF0-F1
#
_entry.id   AF-A0A3C1PMF0-F1
#
_cell.length_a   1.000
_cell.length_b   1.000
_cell.length_c   1.000
_cell.angle_alpha   90.00
_cell.angle_beta   90.00
_cell.angle_gamma   90.00
#
_symmetry.space_group_name_H-M   'P 1'
#
loop_
_entity.id
_entity.type
_entity.pdbx_description
1 polymer ?
#
loop_
_entity_poly.entity_id
_entity_poly.type
_entity_poly.pdbx_seq_one_letter_code
_entity_poly.pdbx_strand_id
1 'polypeptide(L)'
;MIIKLFRESNPFTQLILSLALTVVVFTVVFVLALIFAFAIFPLSIENLTSGLTNMGAENINMLKYLQLVQGVGLFIVPSILLAYIYSSEPGKWLSTKRKFSIQISLITLALMVIAIPAINVLAEWNAQMKLPEVFKALENSMKLAEERAAELTKLFLLTDSVGGLLFNLLLIAVIPAIGEEFFFRGVLQKHLTD
;
A
#
# COMPACT_ATOMS: atom_id res chain seq x y z
N MET A 1 11.30 -26.69 10.16
CA MET A 1 10.15 -26.88 11.06
C MET A 1 9.03 -25.88 10.77
N ILE A 2 9.28 -24.56 10.81
CA ILE A 2 8.26 -23.53 10.55
C ILE A 2 7.66 -23.58 9.13
N ILE A 3 8.50 -23.73 8.10
CA ILE A 3 8.02 -23.82 6.70
C ILE A 3 7.11 -25.04 6.48
N LYS A 4 7.41 -26.17 7.14
CA LYS A 4 6.63 -27.39 7.05
C LYS A 4 5.26 -27.22 7.72
N LEU A 5 5.22 -26.52 8.86
CA LEU A 5 3.97 -26.14 9.53
C LEU A 5 3.09 -25.29 8.61
N PHE A 6 3.66 -24.29 7.93
CA PHE A 6 2.92 -23.44 6.99
C PHE A 6 2.31 -24.25 5.84
N ARG A 7 3.06 -25.20 5.27
CA ARG A 7 2.65 -25.97 4.09
C ARG A 7 1.61 -27.05 4.38
N GLU A 8 1.61 -27.61 5.60
CA GLU A 8 0.73 -28.73 5.98
C GLU A 8 -0.54 -28.28 6.75
N SER A 9 -0.72 -26.97 6.94
CA SER A 9 -1.86 -26.39 7.66
C SER A 9 -3.11 -26.24 6.79
N ASN A 10 -4.30 -26.21 7.41
CA ASN A 10 -5.57 -25.92 6.74
C ASN A 10 -5.55 -24.53 6.04
N PRO A 11 -6.30 -24.34 4.94
CA PRO A 11 -6.29 -23.08 4.17
C PRO A 11 -6.58 -21.83 5.01
N PHE A 12 -7.52 -21.91 5.95
CA PHE A 12 -7.84 -20.82 6.87
C PHE A 12 -6.66 -20.47 7.81
N THR A 13 -5.93 -21.47 8.29
CA THR A 13 -4.73 -21.27 9.12
C THR A 13 -3.61 -20.67 8.28
N GLN A 14 -3.45 -21.08 7.03
CA GLN A 14 -2.47 -20.49 6.11
C GLN A 14 -2.76 -19.01 5.85
N LEU A 15 -4.04 -18.63 5.72
CA LEU A 15 -4.46 -17.24 5.58
C LEU A 15 -4.07 -16.41 6.81
N ILE A 16 -4.42 -16.86 8.02
CA ILE A 16 -4.09 -16.16 9.27
C ILE A 16 -2.58 -16.03 9.42
N LEU A 17 -1.84 -17.11 9.17
CA LEU A 17 -0.37 -17.11 9.25
C LEU A 17 0.26 -16.16 8.23
N SER A 18 -0.30 -16.07 7.01
CA SER A 18 0.16 -15.15 5.98
C SER A 18 -0.09 -13.69 6.34
N LEU A 19 -1.27 -13.38 6.89
CA LEU A 19 -1.59 -12.04 7.41
C LEU A 19 -0.69 -11.66 8.59
N ALA A 20 -0.50 -12.56 9.55
CA ALA A 20 0.37 -12.33 10.70
C ALA A 20 1.82 -12.12 10.26
N LEU A 21 2.34 -12.94 9.34
CA LEU A 21 3.69 -12.77 8.79
C LEU A 21 3.82 -11.41 8.08
N THR A 22 2.80 -10.99 7.35
CA THR A 22 2.79 -9.70 6.65
C THR A 22 2.94 -8.55 7.61
N VAL A 23 2.20 -8.54 8.73
CA VAL A 23 2.32 -7.51 9.77
C VAL A 23 3.73 -7.49 10.38
N VAL A 24 4.28 -8.67 10.70
CA VAL A 24 5.63 -8.77 11.27
C VAL A 24 6.69 -8.25 10.29
N VAL A 25 6.66 -8.70 9.04
CA VAL A 25 7.61 -8.30 8.00
C VAL A 25 7.49 -6.81 7.71
N PHE A 26 6.27 -6.29 7.57
CA PHE A 26 6.04 -4.86 7.38
C PHE A 26 6.65 -4.04 8.52
N THR A 27 6.41 -4.45 9.77
CA THR A 27 6.95 -3.75 10.94
C THR A 27 8.48 -3.74 10.92
N VAL A 28 9.12 -4.88 10.63
CA VAL A 28 10.58 -4.97 10.55
C VAL A 28 11.13 -4.10 9.41
N VAL A 29 10.56 -4.20 8.21
CA VAL A 29 10.98 -3.39 7.05
C VAL A 29 10.82 -1.90 7.34
N PHE A 30 9.69 -1.51 7.93
CA PHE A 30 9.39 -0.12 8.25
C PHE A 30 10.36 0.43 9.30
N VAL A 31 10.65 -0.30 10.37
CA VAL A 31 11.64 0.11 11.39
C VAL A 31 13.03 0.24 10.78
N LEU A 32 13.47 -0.73 9.97
CA LEU A 32 14.76 -0.64 9.27
C LEU A 32 14.82 0.57 8.35
N ALA A 33 13.74 0.83 7.60
CA ALA A 33 13.66 2.00 6.73
C ALA A 33 13.72 3.32 7.51
N LEU A 34 13.09 3.41 8.69
CA LEU A 34 13.24 4.59 9.54
C LEU A 34 14.70 4.79 9.97
N ILE A 35 15.40 3.71 10.35
CA ILE A 35 16.84 3.77 10.68
C ILE A 35 17.66 4.27 9.48
N PHE A 36 17.40 3.76 8.28
CA PHE A 36 18.06 4.24 7.06
C PHE A 36 17.71 5.69 6.73
N ALA A 37 16.47 6.14 7.01
CA ALA A 37 16.07 7.52 6.80
C ALA A 37 16.95 8.48 7.62
N PHE A 38 17.26 8.16 8.89
CA PHE A 38 18.17 8.95 9.73
C PHE A 38 19.59 9.08 9.17
N ALA A 39 20.05 8.12 8.35
CA ALA A 39 21.37 8.17 7.73
C ALA A 39 21.41 8.98 6.43
N ILE A 40 20.29 9.03 5.70
CA ILE A 40 20.20 9.61 4.35
C ILE A 40 19.69 11.06 4.41
N PHE A 41 18.76 11.33 5.32
CA PHE A 41 18.18 12.65 5.50
C PHE A 41 18.78 13.29 6.76
N PRO A 42 19.19 14.58 6.73
CA PRO A 42 19.65 15.30 7.91
C PRO A 42 18.46 15.52 8.87
N LEU A 43 18.10 14.47 9.60
CA LEU A 43 16.94 14.43 10.46
C LEU A 43 17.31 14.81 11.89
N SER A 44 16.76 15.92 12.38
CA SER A 44 16.46 16.07 13.80
C SER A 44 15.22 15.24 14.15
N ILE A 45 15.09 14.76 15.39
CA ILE A 45 13.88 14.06 15.87
C ILE A 45 12.60 14.91 15.66
N GLU A 46 12.76 16.23 15.68
CA GLU A 46 11.73 17.24 15.42
C GLU A 46 11.25 17.25 13.95
N ASN A 47 12.10 16.87 12.99
CA ASN A 47 11.74 16.75 11.57
C ASN A 47 10.92 15.48 11.27
N LEU A 48 11.00 14.46 12.11
CA LEU A 48 10.19 13.24 11.99
C LEU A 48 8.76 13.46 12.47
N THR A 49 8.57 14.14 13.60
CA THR A 49 7.24 14.49 14.09
C THR A 49 6.60 15.55 13.21
N SER A 50 7.36 16.57 12.78
CA SER A 50 6.87 17.57 11.83
C SER A 50 6.70 17.03 10.41
N GLY A 51 7.47 16.06 9.93
CA GLY A 51 7.16 15.40 8.65
C GLY A 51 5.83 14.63 8.65
N LEU A 52 5.37 14.19 9.83
CA LEU A 52 4.10 13.50 10.02
C LEU A 52 2.93 14.47 10.32
N THR A 53 3.20 15.72 10.71
CA THR A 53 2.18 16.71 11.13
C THR A 53 2.17 18.00 10.30
N ASN A 54 3.32 18.44 9.80
CA ASN A 54 3.56 19.59 8.93
C ASN A 54 4.02 19.11 7.55
N MET A 55 3.07 18.94 6.64
CA MET A 55 3.32 18.53 5.25
C MET A 55 3.84 19.70 4.41
N GLY A 56 5.03 20.20 4.76
CA GLY A 56 5.72 21.25 4.02
C GLY A 56 6.48 20.72 2.81
N ALA A 57 6.67 21.58 1.79
CA ALA A 57 7.46 21.27 0.60
C ALA A 57 8.92 20.84 0.92
N GLU A 58 9.43 21.32 2.07
CA GLU A 58 10.77 21.04 2.58
C GLU A 58 11.03 19.54 2.86
N ASN A 59 9.97 18.77 3.15
CA ASN A 59 10.08 17.34 3.50
C ASN A 59 9.59 16.39 2.39
N ILE A 60 9.32 16.88 1.17
CA ILE A 60 8.72 16.08 0.08
C ILE A 60 9.53 14.81 -0.22
N ASN A 61 10.86 14.89 -0.23
CA ASN A 61 11.70 13.72 -0.52
C ASN A 61 11.61 12.64 0.57
N MET A 62 11.48 13.04 1.83
CA MET A 62 11.23 12.10 2.93
C MET A 62 9.84 11.48 2.83
N LEU A 63 8.82 12.27 2.52
CA LEU A 63 7.46 11.75 2.31
C LEU A 63 7.41 10.74 1.16
N LYS A 64 8.11 11.02 0.05
CA LYS A 64 8.24 10.07 -1.06
C LYS A 64 8.95 8.78 -0.64
N TYR A 65 10.01 8.90 0.15
CA TYR A 65 10.73 7.75 0.71
C TYR A 65 9.82 6.90 1.59
N LEU A 66 9.09 7.51 2.53
CA LEU A 66 8.18 6.80 3.42
C LEU A 66 7.04 6.14 2.65
N GLN A 67 6.48 6.81 1.63
CA GLN A 67 5.46 6.23 0.76
C GLN A 67 5.98 5.01 0.00
N LEU A 68 7.23 5.08 -0.49
CA LEU A 68 7.87 3.96 -1.20
C LEU A 68 8.01 2.75 -0.28
N VAL A 69 8.55 2.99 0.92
CA VAL A 69 8.75 1.98 1.95
C VAL A 69 7.41 1.36 2.36
N GLN A 70 6.36 2.16 2.53
CA GLN A 70 5.03 1.64 2.87
C GLN A 70 4.46 0.76 1.77
N GLY A 71 4.47 1.22 0.51
CA GLY A 71 3.95 0.44 -0.62
C GLY A 71 4.71 -0.87 -0.84
N VAL A 72 6.04 -0.82 -0.78
CA VAL A 72 6.90 -2.01 -0.97
C VAL A 72 6.86 -2.94 0.24
N GLY A 73 6.96 -2.38 1.45
CA GLY A 73 7.07 -3.13 2.70
C GLY A 73 5.77 -3.79 3.13
N LEU A 74 4.61 -3.22 2.79
CA LEU A 74 3.32 -3.78 3.18
C LEU A 74 2.89 -4.93 2.26
N PHE A 75 3.10 -4.79 0.95
CA PHE A 75 2.54 -5.74 -0.01
C PHE A 75 3.61 -6.52 -0.78
N ILE A 76 4.66 -5.87 -1.29
CA ILE A 76 5.62 -6.54 -2.19
C ILE A 76 6.53 -7.49 -1.41
N VAL A 77 7.21 -6.99 -0.38
CA VAL A 77 8.18 -7.80 0.39
C VAL A 77 7.52 -9.00 1.06
N PRO A 78 6.38 -8.86 1.75
CA PRO A 78 5.69 -9.99 2.36
C PRO A 78 5.22 -11.01 1.32
N SER A 79 4.68 -10.58 0.19
CA SER A 79 4.20 -11.49 -0.87
C SER A 79 5.33 -12.32 -1.47
N ILE A 80 6.49 -11.70 -1.71
CA ILE A 80 7.68 -12.40 -2.18
C ILE A 80 8.12 -13.44 -1.15
N LEU A 81 8.23 -13.06 0.13
CA LEU A 81 8.63 -13.97 1.20
C LEU A 81 7.66 -15.15 1.33
N LEU A 82 6.35 -14.88 1.31
CA LEU A 82 5.30 -15.90 1.36
C LEU A 82 5.39 -16.85 0.16
N ALA A 83 5.68 -16.34 -1.03
CA ALA A 83 5.90 -17.17 -2.21
C ALA A 83 7.07 -18.15 -2.03
N TYR A 84 8.16 -17.72 -1.38
CA TYR A 84 9.30 -18.58 -1.03
C TYR A 84 8.95 -19.63 0.04
N ILE A 85 8.05 -19.31 0.97
CA ILE A 85 7.62 -20.24 2.02
C ILE A 85 6.70 -21.31 1.44
N TYR A 86 5.71 -20.91 0.66
CA TYR A 86 4.65 -21.80 0.19
C TYR A 86 5.03 -22.59 -1.07
N SER A 87 5.87 -22.05 -1.96
CA SER A 87 6.18 -22.66 -3.25
C SER A 87 7.68 -22.85 -3.48
N SER A 88 8.04 -23.95 -4.13
CA SER A 88 9.41 -24.17 -4.64
C SER A 88 9.74 -23.30 -5.87
N GLU A 89 8.73 -22.71 -6.51
CA GLU A 89 8.87 -21.80 -7.66
C GLU A 89 8.13 -20.47 -7.39
N PRO A 90 8.73 -19.53 -6.64
CA PRO A 90 8.09 -18.30 -6.16
C PRO A 90 7.57 -17.41 -7.30
N GLY A 91 8.36 -17.27 -8.38
CA GLY A 91 7.98 -16.47 -9.54
C GLY A 91 6.76 -17.03 -10.28
N LYS A 92 6.67 -18.36 -10.45
CA LYS A 92 5.48 -18.99 -11.05
C LYS A 92 4.28 -18.98 -10.12
N TRP A 93 4.53 -18.99 -8.81
CA TRP A 93 3.48 -18.85 -7.82
C TRP A 93 2.89 -17.43 -7.91
N LEU A 94 3.67 -16.36 -7.77
CA LEU A 94 3.16 -14.99 -7.87
C LEU A 94 2.63 -14.61 -9.26
N SER A 95 3.06 -15.30 -10.31
CA SER A 95 2.61 -15.06 -11.68
C SER A 95 1.15 -15.47 -11.90
N THR A 96 0.33 -14.50 -12.31
CA THR A 96 -1.00 -14.76 -12.87
C THR A 96 -0.85 -15.37 -14.28
N LYS A 97 -1.26 -16.64 -14.47
CA LYS A 97 -1.19 -17.36 -15.77
C LYS A 97 -2.12 -16.82 -16.87
N ARG A 98 -2.62 -15.58 -16.77
CA ARG A 98 -3.58 -15.04 -17.75
C ARG A 98 -2.85 -14.38 -18.91
N LYS A 99 -3.33 -14.67 -20.12
CA LYS A 99 -2.88 -14.01 -21.36
C LYS A 99 -3.44 -12.58 -21.39
N PHE A 100 -2.61 -11.63 -21.81
CA PHE A 100 -3.05 -10.26 -22.07
C PHE A 100 -4.14 -10.26 -23.15
N SER A 101 -5.27 -9.61 -22.89
CA SER A 101 -6.36 -9.46 -23.84
C SER A 101 -6.74 -7.99 -23.93
N ILE A 102 -6.62 -7.43 -25.15
CA ILE A 102 -6.94 -6.03 -25.42
C ILE A 102 -8.40 -5.70 -25.09
N GLN A 103 -9.30 -6.65 -25.31
CA GLN A 103 -10.74 -6.50 -25.02
C GLN A 103 -10.95 -6.36 -23.51
N ILE A 104 -10.31 -7.20 -22.70
CA ILE A 104 -10.39 -7.12 -21.24
C ILE A 104 -9.77 -5.81 -20.75
N SER A 105 -8.62 -5.41 -21.30
CA SER A 105 -7.98 -4.13 -20.93
C SER A 105 -8.87 -2.92 -21.22
N LEU A 106 -9.54 -2.87 -22.37
CA LEU A 106 -10.48 -1.80 -22.71
C LEU A 106 -11.69 -1.78 -21.80
N ILE A 107 -12.26 -2.95 -21.47
CA ILE A 107 -13.37 -3.05 -20.51
C ILE A 107 -12.93 -2.56 -19.13
N THR A 108 -11.75 -2.98 -18.64
CA THR A 108 -11.21 -2.51 -17.37
C THR A 108 -11.03 -0.98 -17.37
N LEU A 109 -10.48 -0.41 -18.44
CA LEU A 109 -10.31 1.04 -18.55
C LEU A 109 -11.66 1.77 -18.52
N ALA A 110 -12.66 1.27 -19.25
CA ALA A 110 -14.01 1.82 -19.23
C ALA A 110 -14.63 1.74 -17.83
N LEU A 111 -14.47 0.60 -17.13
CA LEU A 111 -14.93 0.42 -15.76
C LEU A 111 -14.25 1.40 -14.78
N MET A 112 -12.95 1.66 -14.94
CA MET A 112 -12.26 2.64 -14.11
C MET A 112 -12.85 4.05 -14.25
N VAL A 113 -13.18 4.47 -15.47
CA VAL A 113 -13.84 5.78 -15.71
C VAL A 113 -15.26 5.80 -15.13
N ILE A 114 -16.03 4.73 -15.33
CA ILE A 114 -17.40 4.58 -14.81
C ILE A 114 -17.42 4.52 -13.28
N ALA A 115 -16.33 4.06 -12.64
CA ALA A 115 -16.21 4.03 -11.18
C ALA A 115 -16.00 5.43 -10.57
N ILE A 116 -15.51 6.42 -11.31
CA ILE A 116 -15.21 7.77 -10.79
C ILE A 116 -16.45 8.41 -10.13
N PRO A 117 -17.65 8.47 -10.78
CA PRO A 117 -18.85 8.96 -10.13
C PRO A 117 -19.20 8.24 -8.81
N ALA A 118 -19.05 6.91 -8.77
CA ALA A 118 -19.34 6.13 -7.57
C ALA A 118 -18.35 6.46 -6.43
N ILE A 119 -17.06 6.62 -6.76
CA ILE A 119 -16.03 7.05 -5.81
C ILE A 119 -16.37 8.43 -5.24
N ASN A 120 -16.81 9.38 -6.09
CA ASN A 120 -17.18 10.72 -5.63
C ASN A 120 -18.39 10.72 -4.69
N VAL A 121 -19.43 9.92 -5.00
CA VAL A 121 -20.59 9.77 -4.10
C VAL A 121 -20.18 9.19 -2.75
N LEU A 122 -19.31 8.18 -2.75
CA LEU A 122 -18.79 7.58 -1.52
C LEU A 122 -17.94 8.57 -0.71
N ALA A 123 -17.14 9.40 -1.37
CA ALA A 123 -16.37 10.46 -0.73
C ALA A 123 -17.29 11.50 -0.09
N GLU A 124 -18.35 11.92 -0.79
CA GLU A 124 -19.34 12.85 -0.25
C GLU A 124 -20.07 12.27 0.97
N TRP A 125 -20.46 11.00 0.92
CA TRP A 125 -21.07 10.31 2.07
C TRP A 125 -20.11 10.20 3.26
N ASN A 126 -18.83 9.95 3.01
CA ASN A 126 -17.81 9.93 4.05
C ASN A 126 -17.66 11.30 4.72
N ALA A 127 -17.58 12.38 3.92
CA ALA A 127 -17.43 13.73 4.42
C ALA A 127 -18.65 14.23 5.23
N GLN A 128 -19.85 13.75 4.90
CA GLN A 128 -21.09 14.10 5.61
C GLN A 128 -21.36 13.24 6.85
N MET A 129 -20.56 12.19 7.08
CA MET A 129 -20.76 11.26 8.18
C MET A 129 -20.55 11.97 9.53
N LYS A 130 -21.60 11.98 10.36
CA LYS A 130 -21.55 12.46 11.75
C LYS A 130 -21.67 11.26 12.67
N LEU A 131 -20.61 10.97 13.42
CA LEU A 131 -20.60 9.84 14.31
C LEU A 131 -21.15 10.24 15.70
N PRO A 132 -21.71 9.28 16.46
CA PRO A 132 -22.08 9.50 17.85
C PRO A 132 -20.91 10.03 18.69
N GLU A 133 -21.20 10.71 19.79
CA GLU A 133 -20.18 11.37 20.63
C GLU A 133 -19.06 10.42 21.10
N VAL A 134 -19.40 9.15 21.37
CA VAL A 134 -18.45 8.07 21.72
C VAL A 134 -17.35 7.87 20.66
N PHE A 135 -17.66 8.15 19.39
CA PHE A 135 -16.76 7.98 18.24
C PHE A 135 -16.19 9.30 17.71
N LYS A 136 -16.34 10.42 18.45
CA LYS A 136 -15.85 11.74 18.00
C LYS A 136 -14.34 11.76 17.71
N ALA A 137 -13.55 11.00 18.47
CA ALA A 137 -12.11 10.85 18.21
C ALA A 137 -11.82 10.12 16.89
N LEU A 138 -12.63 9.11 16.55
CA LEU A 138 -12.54 8.40 15.28
C LEU A 138 -12.97 9.31 14.13
N GLU A 139 -14.08 10.04 14.26
CA GLU A 139 -14.54 11.02 13.25
C GLU A 139 -13.46 12.06 12.95
N ASN A 140 -12.84 12.63 13.98
CA ASN A 140 -11.74 13.59 13.81
C ASN A 140 -10.53 12.96 13.11
N SER A 141 -10.20 11.71 13.44
CA SER A 141 -9.10 10.97 12.80
C SER A 141 -9.40 10.68 11.32
N MET A 142 -10.65 10.36 10.98
CA MET A 142 -11.09 10.15 9.61
C MET A 142 -10.99 11.45 8.77
N LYS A 143 -11.49 12.57 9.30
CA LYS A 143 -11.39 13.88 8.63
C LYS A 143 -9.94 14.29 8.42
N LEU A 144 -9.10 14.13 9.45
CA LEU A 144 -7.69 14.44 9.36
C LEU A 144 -6.96 13.54 8.34
N ALA A 145 -7.32 12.26 8.26
CA ALA A 145 -6.77 11.36 7.25
C ALA A 145 -7.14 11.78 5.82
N GLU A 146 -8.38 12.23 5.61
CA GLU A 146 -8.85 12.73 4.32
C GLU A 146 -8.13 14.01 3.90
N GLU A 147 -8.03 15.00 4.79
CA GLU A 147 -7.30 16.26 4.56
C GLU A 147 -5.82 15.98 4.21
N ARG A 148 -5.18 15.09 4.97
CA ARG A 148 -3.79 14.68 4.74
C ARG A 148 -3.61 13.97 3.40
N ALA A 149 -4.51 13.07 3.03
CA ALA A 149 -4.43 12.38 1.74
C ALA A 149 -4.54 13.37 0.56
N ALA A 150 -5.44 14.36 0.68
CA ALA A 150 -5.61 15.42 -0.32
C ALA A 150 -4.36 16.32 -0.42
N GLU A 151 -3.79 16.73 0.72
CA GLU A 151 -2.58 17.55 0.77
C GLU A 151 -1.36 16.82 0.19
N LEU A 152 -1.12 15.56 0.58
CA LEU A 152 -0.05 14.73 0.02
C LEU A 152 -0.17 14.55 -1.48
N THR A 153 -1.39 14.29 -1.98
CA THR A 153 -1.64 14.16 -3.41
C THR A 153 -1.30 15.46 -4.14
N LYS A 154 -1.72 16.60 -3.60
CA LYS A 154 -1.39 17.92 -4.18
C LYS A 154 0.11 18.17 -4.19
N LEU A 155 0.81 17.89 -3.08
CA LEU A 155 2.27 18.05 -2.98
C LEU A 155 3.03 17.17 -3.98
N PHE A 156 2.56 15.94 -4.22
CA PHE A 156 3.14 15.08 -5.24
C PHE A 156 2.77 15.47 -6.68
N LEU A 157 1.69 16.21 -6.90
CA LEU A 157 1.37 16.73 -8.24
C LEU A 157 2.07 18.06 -8.55
N LEU A 158 2.44 18.83 -7.53
CA LEU A 158 3.23 20.06 -7.65
C LEU A 158 4.70 19.74 -7.95
N THR A 159 4.99 19.42 -9.21
CA THR A 159 6.36 19.20 -9.69
C THR A 159 6.60 19.92 -11.00
N ASP A 160 7.71 20.64 -11.08
CA ASP A 160 8.07 21.48 -12.24
C ASP A 160 8.68 20.67 -13.40
N SER A 161 8.74 19.33 -13.30
CA SER A 161 9.38 18.48 -14.30
C SER A 161 8.55 17.24 -14.63
N VAL A 162 8.58 16.83 -15.90
CA VAL A 162 7.94 15.58 -16.39
C VAL A 162 8.53 14.36 -15.69
N GLY A 163 9.86 14.36 -15.43
CA GLY A 163 10.52 13.28 -14.70
C GLY A 163 10.04 13.15 -13.25
N GLY A 164 9.83 14.29 -12.57
CA GLY A 164 9.24 14.31 -11.24
C GLY A 164 7.81 13.77 -11.22
N LEU A 165 7.00 14.11 -12.23
CA LEU A 165 5.64 13.61 -12.36
C LEU A 165 5.60 12.09 -12.60
N LEU A 166 6.44 11.58 -13.50
CA LEU A 166 6.55 10.15 -13.78
C LEU A 166 6.99 9.36 -12.54
N PHE A 167 7.96 9.88 -11.78
CA PHE A 167 8.39 9.27 -10.53
C PHE A 167 7.25 9.24 -9.50
N ASN A 168 6.50 10.32 -9.37
CA ASN A 168 5.38 10.39 -8.43
C ASN A 168 4.26 9.44 -8.82
N LEU A 169 3.93 9.34 -10.13
CA LEU A 169 2.98 8.35 -10.63
C LEU A 169 3.44 6.91 -10.37
N LEU A 170 4.72 6.62 -10.58
CA LEU A 170 5.28 5.31 -10.25
C LEU A 170 5.08 5.00 -8.76
N LEU A 171 5.35 5.98 -7.90
CA LEU A 171 5.27 5.84 -6.46
C LEU A 171 3.84 5.64 -5.94
N ILE A 172 2.88 6.44 -6.41
CA ILE A 172 1.51 6.47 -5.87
C ILE A 172 0.54 5.53 -6.59
N ALA A 173 0.81 5.18 -7.85
CA ALA A 173 -0.10 4.34 -8.64
C ALA A 173 0.51 2.98 -8.96
N VAL A 174 1.73 2.94 -9.52
CA VAL A 174 2.31 1.70 -10.04
C VAL A 174 2.75 0.75 -8.92
N ILE A 175 3.51 1.25 -7.95
CA ILE A 175 4.00 0.42 -6.84
C ILE A 175 2.85 -0.19 -6.03
N PRO A 176 1.85 0.59 -5.58
CA PRO A 176 0.68 0.03 -4.91
C PRO A 176 -0.05 -1.00 -5.78
N ALA A 177 -0.31 -0.71 -7.06
CA ALA A 177 -1.00 -1.65 -7.94
C ALA A 177 -0.26 -3.00 -8.10
N ILE A 178 1.07 -2.98 -8.23
CA ILE A 178 1.89 -4.21 -8.28
C ILE A 178 1.83 -4.94 -6.95
N GLY A 179 2.00 -4.21 -5.84
CA GLY A 179 1.95 -4.77 -4.50
C GLY A 179 0.61 -5.46 -4.23
N GLU A 180 -0.49 -4.77 -4.49
CA GLU A 180 -1.84 -5.29 -4.30
C GLU A 180 -2.10 -6.53 -5.16
N GLU A 181 -1.70 -6.54 -6.43
CA GLU A 181 -1.84 -7.73 -7.28
C GLU A 181 -1.01 -8.91 -6.72
N PHE A 182 0.22 -8.68 -6.26
CA PHE A 182 1.04 -9.74 -5.66
C PHE A 182 0.46 -10.28 -4.36
N PHE A 183 -0.07 -9.40 -3.51
CA PHE A 183 -0.60 -9.80 -2.22
C PHE A 183 -2.00 -10.39 -2.33
N PHE A 184 -2.96 -9.64 -2.87
CA PHE A 184 -4.34 -10.08 -2.93
C PHE A 184 -4.53 -11.23 -3.90
N ARG A 185 -4.02 -11.13 -5.12
CA ARG A 185 -4.17 -12.22 -6.11
C ARG A 185 -3.11 -13.30 -5.94
N GLY A 186 -1.86 -12.91 -5.70
CA GLY A 186 -0.76 -13.85 -5.59
C GLY A 186 -0.74 -14.66 -4.30
N VAL A 187 -1.22 -14.12 -3.17
CA VAL A 187 -1.27 -14.81 -1.87
C VAL A 187 -2.70 -15.09 -1.46
N LEU A 188 -3.49 -14.05 -1.20
CA LEU A 188 -4.75 -14.17 -0.45
C LEU A 188 -5.81 -14.99 -1.18
N GLN A 189 -6.05 -14.71 -2.47
CA GLN A 189 -7.06 -15.42 -3.28
C GLN A 189 -6.78 -16.92 -3.41
N LYS A 190 -5.52 -17.34 -3.40
CA LYS A 190 -5.17 -18.76 -3.50
C LYS A 190 -5.57 -19.54 -2.26
N HIS A 191 -5.31 -19.00 -1.07
CA HIS A 191 -5.74 -19.63 0.18
C HIS A 191 -7.27 -19.68 0.35
N LEU A 192 -8.02 -18.91 -0.44
CA LEU A 192 -9.49 -18.93 -0.44
C LEU A 192 -10.10 -19.84 -1.52
N THR A 193 -9.31 -20.23 -2.53
CA THR A 193 -9.79 -20.97 -3.70
C THR A 193 -9.23 -22.40 -3.77
N ASP A 194 -8.05 -22.63 -3.18
CA ASP A 194 -7.39 -23.93 -3.04
C ASP A 194 -7.73 -24.59 -1.69
#